data_AF-A0A444J6X9-F1
#
_entry.id   AF-A0A444J6X9-F1
#
_cell.length_a   1.000
_cell.length_b   1.000
_cell.length_c   1.000
_cell.angle_alpha   90.00
_cell.angle_beta   90.00
_cell.angle_gamma   90.00
#
_symmetry.space_group_name_H-M   'P 1'
#
loop_
_entity.id
_entity.type
_entity.pdbx_description
1 polymer ?
#
loop_
_entity_poly.entity_id
_entity_poly.type
_entity_poly.pdbx_seq_one_letter_code
_entity_poly.pdbx_strand_id
1 'polypeptide(L)'
;MSDFNKHYQQELHNIKSLAREFAELHPAVASMLSGQSTDPDVERLLEGTAFLTGLLKQKLEDSLPEIIHLLTELVFPHFLRSVPSLTLIQFIPKNGLQETIRIPGGTSLRSAEIQGTSCLFRTCFSCDVNPLRMVKIEKDDVSSRNQSITLHLELTGGSLATWRPDSLSFFLGGSYSVASNLFMVLCLHLHRIIVRSGDEKYSCTLDSAMLKPASLKRENSLQPYPGRSFGGYRLLQEYFILPNKFLYLELFGLEQWRQRGDSRHFSITFELDRLPEAIATTIGNDSFLLATTPPN
;
A
#
# COMPACT_ATOMS: atom_id res chain seq x y z
N MET A 1 -28.02 4.59 30.48
CA MET A 1 -28.91 3.88 31.43
C MET A 1 -29.29 2.46 30.96
N SER A 2 -29.40 2.18 29.66
CA SER A 2 -29.70 0.83 29.16
C SER A 2 -28.60 -0.21 29.46
N ASP A 3 -27.32 0.17 29.37
CA ASP A 3 -26.22 -0.78 29.59
C ASP A 3 -25.98 -1.08 31.06
N PHE A 4 -26.15 -0.10 31.95
CA PHE A 4 -26.10 -0.34 33.40
C PHE A 4 -27.14 -1.39 33.84
N ASN A 5 -28.36 -1.32 33.31
CA ASN A 5 -29.42 -2.28 33.63
C ASN A 5 -28.99 -3.71 33.27
N LYS A 6 -28.24 -3.90 32.18
CA LYS A 6 -27.68 -5.22 31.84
C LYS A 6 -26.69 -5.70 32.89
N HIS A 7 -25.72 -4.87 33.30
CA HIS A 7 -24.75 -5.27 34.34
C HIS A 7 -25.43 -5.61 35.67
N TYR A 8 -26.40 -4.80 36.10
CA TYR A 8 -27.20 -5.07 37.29
C TYR A 8 -27.92 -6.41 37.21
N GLN A 9 -28.69 -6.65 36.14
CA GLN A 9 -29.44 -7.90 35.95
C GLN A 9 -28.51 -9.11 35.84
N GLN A 10 -27.37 -8.95 35.16
CA GLN A 10 -26.35 -9.99 35.04
C GLN A 10 -25.77 -10.34 36.42
N GLU A 11 -25.42 -9.36 37.25
CA GLU A 11 -24.89 -9.61 38.59
C GLU A 11 -25.93 -10.22 39.52
N LEU A 12 -27.18 -9.76 39.46
CA LEU A 12 -28.28 -10.35 40.23
C LEU A 12 -28.50 -11.82 39.84
N HIS A 13 -28.42 -12.14 38.55
CA HIS A 13 -28.48 -13.51 38.06
C HIS A 13 -27.28 -14.33 38.52
N ASN A 14 -26.07 -13.79 38.41
CA ASN A 14 -24.82 -14.46 38.81
C ASN A 14 -24.83 -14.81 40.31
N ILE A 15 -25.24 -13.87 41.17
CA ILE A 15 -25.33 -14.10 42.62
C ILE A 15 -26.28 -15.26 42.92
N LYS A 16 -27.46 -15.29 42.27
CA LYS A 16 -28.44 -16.37 42.46
C LYS A 16 -27.93 -17.72 41.94
N SER A 17 -27.24 -17.71 40.79
CA SER A 17 -26.66 -18.92 40.19
C SER A 17 -25.54 -19.50 41.05
N LEU A 18 -24.61 -18.66 41.50
CA LEU A 18 -23.48 -19.05 42.35
C LEU A 18 -23.93 -19.52 43.73
N ALA A 19 -24.94 -18.87 44.31
CA ALA A 19 -25.52 -19.30 45.59
C ALA A 19 -26.12 -20.71 45.48
N ARG A 20 -26.77 -21.03 44.36
CA ARG A 20 -27.29 -22.37 44.10
C ARG A 20 -26.18 -23.41 43.94
N GLU A 21 -25.18 -23.13 43.12
CA GLU A 21 -24.05 -24.03 42.89
C GLU A 21 -23.26 -24.29 44.19
N PHE A 22 -23.02 -23.25 44.98
CA PHE A 22 -22.36 -23.37 46.28
C PHE A 22 -23.16 -24.22 47.26
N ALA A 23 -24.48 -24.08 47.29
CA ALA A 23 -25.36 -24.87 48.15
C ALA A 23 -25.38 -26.35 47.75
N GLU A 24 -25.34 -26.68 46.46
CA GLU A 24 -25.25 -28.07 45.97
C GLU A 24 -23.94 -28.74 46.43
N LEU A 25 -22.83 -28.00 46.48
CA LEU A 25 -21.52 -28.48 46.93
C LEU A 25 -21.38 -28.54 48.46
N HIS A 26 -22.14 -27.74 49.20
CA HIS A 26 -22.05 -27.63 50.65
C HIS A 26 -23.41 -27.79 51.36
N PRO A 27 -23.92 -29.04 51.50
CA PRO A 27 -25.25 -29.31 52.04
C PRO A 27 -25.48 -28.77 53.46
N ALA A 28 -24.44 -28.68 54.28
CA ALA A 28 -24.52 -28.20 55.66
C ALA A 28 -24.92 -26.72 55.79
N VAL A 29 -24.67 -25.91 54.74
CA VAL A 29 -25.00 -24.47 54.69
C VAL A 29 -25.97 -24.15 53.56
N ALA A 30 -26.41 -25.16 52.80
CA ALA A 30 -27.31 -24.99 51.67
C ALA A 30 -28.60 -24.25 52.04
N SER A 31 -29.20 -24.54 53.20
CA SER A 31 -30.42 -23.88 53.65
C SER A 31 -30.27 -22.37 53.90
N MET A 32 -29.03 -21.86 54.02
CA MET A 32 -28.75 -20.43 54.19
C MET A 32 -28.57 -19.69 52.85
N LEU A 33 -28.39 -20.41 51.74
CA LEU A 33 -28.00 -19.85 50.43
C LEU A 33 -28.91 -20.30 49.27
N SER A 34 -29.56 -21.45 49.38
CA SER A 34 -30.46 -22.00 48.36
C SER A 34 -31.93 -21.76 48.71
N GLY A 35 -32.70 -21.23 47.75
CA GLY A 35 -34.15 -21.04 47.83
C GLY A 35 -34.59 -19.64 47.41
N GLN A 36 -35.89 -19.44 47.20
CA GLN A 36 -36.48 -18.10 47.22
C GLN A 36 -36.48 -17.62 48.66
N SER A 37 -35.73 -16.56 48.97
CA SER A 37 -35.80 -15.92 50.28
C SER A 37 -37.23 -15.43 50.49
N THR A 38 -37.88 -15.86 51.56
CA THR A 38 -39.19 -15.32 51.96
C THR A 38 -39.07 -13.97 52.65
N ASP A 39 -37.85 -13.52 52.95
CA ASP A 39 -37.55 -12.23 53.57
C ASP A 39 -37.25 -11.16 52.51
N PRO A 40 -38.12 -10.14 52.35
CA PRO A 40 -37.93 -9.04 51.41
C PRO A 40 -36.69 -8.19 51.68
N ASP A 41 -36.23 -8.09 52.92
CA ASP A 41 -35.08 -7.26 53.26
C ASP A 41 -33.76 -7.92 52.86
N VAL A 42 -33.71 -9.26 52.89
CA VAL A 42 -32.60 -10.04 52.33
C VAL A 42 -32.57 -9.92 50.81
N GLU A 43 -33.72 -9.98 50.13
CA GLU A 43 -33.76 -9.79 48.67
C GLU A 43 -33.30 -8.38 48.27
N ARG A 44 -33.73 -7.34 48.99
CA ARG A 44 -33.25 -5.96 48.78
C ARG A 44 -31.75 -5.81 49.02
N LEU A 45 -31.21 -6.50 50.01
CA LEU A 45 -29.76 -6.53 50.25
C LEU A 45 -29.02 -7.15 49.06
N LEU A 46 -29.52 -8.27 48.53
CA LEU A 46 -28.96 -8.93 47.35
C LEU A 46 -29.04 -8.06 46.09
N GLU A 47 -30.17 -7.41 45.87
CA GLU A 47 -30.35 -6.40 44.82
C GLU A 47 -29.39 -5.22 44.99
N GLY A 48 -29.24 -4.70 46.21
CA GLY A 48 -28.27 -3.65 46.53
C GLY A 48 -26.83 -4.06 46.25
N THR A 49 -26.43 -5.28 46.63
CA THR A 49 -25.11 -5.82 46.29
C THR A 49 -24.92 -6.01 44.79
N ALA A 50 -25.93 -6.53 44.08
CA ALA A 50 -25.88 -6.66 42.62
C ALA A 50 -25.74 -5.30 41.94
N PHE A 51 -26.42 -4.26 42.45
CA PHE A 51 -26.34 -2.90 41.95
C PHE A 51 -24.94 -2.30 42.12
N LEU A 52 -24.36 -2.39 43.32
CA LEU A 52 -23.01 -1.88 43.59
C LEU A 52 -21.94 -2.62 42.77
N THR A 53 -22.06 -3.95 42.67
CA THR A 53 -21.11 -4.78 41.92
C THR A 53 -21.25 -4.55 40.41
N GLY A 54 -22.48 -4.38 39.91
CA GLY A 54 -22.76 -4.00 38.53
C GLY A 54 -22.18 -2.63 38.15
N LEU A 55 -22.24 -1.64 39.05
CA LEU A 55 -21.60 -0.34 38.86
C LEU A 55 -20.08 -0.46 38.75
N LEU A 56 -19.49 -1.30 39.61
CA LEU A 56 -18.05 -1.53 39.63
C LEU A 56 -17.60 -2.23 38.34
N LYS A 57 -18.33 -3.27 37.90
CA LYS A 57 -18.06 -3.96 36.63
C LYS A 57 -18.14 -3.02 35.44
N GLN A 58 -19.22 -2.23 35.35
CA GLN A 58 -19.36 -1.25 34.28
C GLN A 58 -18.14 -0.31 34.25
N LYS A 59 -17.74 0.22 35.41
CA LYS A 59 -16.61 1.15 35.47
C LYS A 59 -15.28 0.50 35.08
N LEU A 60 -15.07 -0.77 35.44
CA LEU A 60 -13.89 -1.53 35.01
C LEU A 60 -13.88 -1.76 33.50
N GLU A 61 -15.01 -2.17 32.94
CA GLU A 61 -15.15 -2.42 31.50
C GLU A 61 -15.00 -1.13 30.69
N ASP A 62 -15.54 -0.01 31.16
CA ASP A 62 -15.40 1.31 30.53
C ASP A 62 -13.94 1.82 30.54
N SER A 63 -13.14 1.45 31.56
CA SER A 63 -11.75 1.91 31.71
C SER A 63 -10.73 1.06 30.94
N LEU A 64 -11.06 -0.20 30.64
CA LEU A 64 -10.15 -1.15 30.01
C LEU A 64 -9.70 -0.74 28.57
N PRO A 65 -10.56 -0.15 27.72
CA PRO A 65 -10.17 0.41 26.44
C PRO A 65 -9.08 1.48 26.50
N GLU A 66 -9.07 2.33 27.54
CA GLU A 66 -8.06 3.37 27.70
C GLU A 66 -6.67 2.76 27.92
N ILE A 67 -6.60 1.69 28.74
CA ILE A 67 -5.35 0.96 28.99
C ILE A 67 -4.84 0.30 27.70
N ILE A 68 -5.73 -0.33 26.94
CA ILE A 68 -5.37 -0.95 25.65
C ILE A 68 -4.86 0.11 24.68
N HIS A 69 -5.49 1.29 24.62
CA HIS A 69 -5.08 2.38 23.76
C HIS A 69 -3.68 2.88 24.11
N LEU A 70 -3.40 3.12 25.39
CA LEU A 70 -2.08 3.55 25.87
C LEU A 70 -0.98 2.51 25.57
N LEU A 71 -1.27 1.22 25.80
CA LEU A 71 -0.32 0.16 25.44
C LEU A 71 -0.09 0.10 23.93
N THR A 72 -1.13 0.31 23.13
CA THR A 72 -1.03 0.34 21.67
C THR A 72 -0.22 1.54 21.21
N GLU A 73 -0.34 2.70 21.84
CA GLU A 73 0.46 3.89 21.53
C GLU A 73 1.96 3.66 21.82
N LEU A 74 2.28 2.90 22.87
CA LEU A 74 3.67 2.55 23.20
C LEU A 74 4.26 1.53 22.22
N VAL A 75 3.51 0.50 21.82
CA VAL A 75 4.03 -0.62 21.02
C VAL A 75 3.85 -0.39 19.51
N PHE A 76 2.68 0.09 19.09
CA PHE A 76 2.28 0.28 17.70
C PHE A 76 1.63 1.67 17.45
N PRO A 77 2.31 2.80 17.74
CA PRO A 77 1.74 4.14 17.59
C PRO A 77 1.26 4.45 16.17
N HIS A 78 1.82 3.77 15.17
CA HIS A 78 1.50 3.96 13.76
C HIS A 78 0.15 3.33 13.34
N PHE A 79 -0.41 2.42 14.13
CA PHE A 79 -1.74 1.85 13.86
C PHE A 79 -2.89 2.72 14.37
N LEU A 80 -2.61 3.65 15.28
CA LEU A 80 -3.58 4.63 15.76
C LEU A 80 -3.64 5.88 14.87
N ARG A 81 -2.73 6.01 13.90
CA ARG A 81 -2.70 7.15 12.98
C ARG A 81 -3.77 7.00 11.91
N SER A 82 -4.46 8.10 11.63
CA SER A 82 -5.36 8.17 10.48
C SER A 82 -4.61 7.97 9.16
N VAL A 83 -5.25 7.26 8.24
CA VAL A 83 -4.77 7.12 6.86
C VAL A 83 -5.19 8.38 6.08
N PRO A 84 -4.24 9.16 5.55
CA PRO A 84 -4.56 10.35 4.75
C PRO A 84 -5.09 9.93 3.38
N SER A 85 -5.67 10.91 2.68
CA SER A 85 -5.99 10.75 1.26
C SER A 85 -4.72 10.49 0.45
N LEU A 86 -4.75 9.46 -0.39
CA LEU A 86 -3.61 9.06 -1.23
C LEU A 86 -4.05 9.03 -2.69
N THR A 87 -3.13 9.39 -3.58
CA THR A 87 -3.34 9.27 -5.02
C THR A 87 -2.02 8.90 -5.71
N LEU A 88 -2.01 8.90 -7.03
CA LEU A 88 -0.80 8.80 -7.84
C LEU A 88 -0.74 10.01 -8.75
N ILE A 89 0.43 10.63 -8.83
CA ILE A 89 0.68 11.73 -9.75
C ILE A 89 1.81 11.39 -10.71
N GLN A 90 1.78 12.01 -11.88
CA GLN A 90 2.81 11.92 -12.89
C GLN A 90 3.41 13.29 -13.13
N PHE A 91 4.74 13.37 -13.14
CA PHE A 91 5.46 14.57 -13.57
C PHE A 91 5.80 14.46 -15.06
N ILE A 92 5.26 15.38 -15.85
CA ILE A 92 5.54 15.45 -17.29
C ILE A 92 6.71 16.42 -17.50
N PRO A 93 7.82 16.00 -18.11
CA PRO A 93 8.94 16.88 -18.39
C PRO A 93 8.52 17.99 -19.36
N LYS A 94 8.98 19.22 -19.11
CA LYS A 94 8.79 20.33 -20.07
C LYS A 94 9.59 20.08 -21.34
N ASN A 95 9.12 20.62 -22.46
CA ASN A 95 9.86 20.60 -23.72
C ASN A 95 11.22 21.30 -23.54
N GLY A 96 12.29 20.68 -24.04
CA GLY A 96 13.65 21.21 -23.93
C GLY A 96 14.38 20.88 -22.62
N LEU A 97 13.79 20.06 -21.73
CA LEU A 97 14.53 19.53 -20.58
C LEU A 97 15.73 18.71 -21.09
N GLN A 98 16.95 19.04 -20.67
CA GLN A 98 18.17 18.37 -21.13
C GLN A 98 18.70 17.32 -20.14
N GLU A 99 18.47 17.55 -18.85
CA GLU A 99 19.00 16.73 -17.76
C GLU A 99 17.87 16.18 -16.90
N THR A 100 18.13 15.06 -16.24
CA THR A 100 17.18 14.43 -15.31
C THR A 100 17.03 15.29 -14.06
N ILE A 101 15.79 15.62 -13.69
CA ILE A 101 15.48 16.37 -12.47
C ILE A 101 14.98 15.41 -11.41
N ARG A 102 15.65 15.36 -10.26
CA ARG A 102 15.18 14.60 -9.11
C ARG A 102 14.19 15.40 -8.28
N ILE A 103 12.98 14.88 -8.13
CA ILE A 103 11.96 15.42 -7.23
C ILE A 103 12.09 14.69 -5.89
N PRO A 104 12.39 15.39 -4.79
CA PRO A 104 12.54 14.75 -3.49
C PRO A 104 11.19 14.26 -2.93
N GLY A 105 11.24 13.31 -1.99
CA GLY A 105 10.10 13.05 -1.12
C GLY A 105 9.81 14.27 -0.25
N GLY A 106 8.53 14.52 0.04
CA GLY A 106 8.07 15.66 0.83
C GLY A 106 7.82 16.93 0.00
N THR A 107 7.95 16.88 -1.32
CA THR A 107 7.60 18.00 -2.20
C THR A 107 6.11 18.29 -2.10
N SER A 108 5.78 19.54 -1.76
CA SER A 108 4.41 20.01 -1.64
C SER A 108 3.72 20.13 -3.00
N LEU A 109 2.51 19.60 -3.08
CA LEU A 109 1.63 19.66 -4.24
C LEU A 109 0.29 20.21 -3.78
N ARG A 110 -0.32 21.09 -4.57
CA ARG A 110 -1.63 21.66 -4.27
C ARG A 110 -2.65 21.12 -5.25
N SER A 111 -3.77 20.61 -4.74
CA SER A 111 -4.87 20.18 -5.59
C SER A 111 -5.51 21.36 -6.33
N ALA A 112 -6.30 21.06 -7.35
CA ALA A 112 -7.30 22.00 -7.82
C ALA A 112 -8.24 22.38 -6.66
N GLU A 113 -8.78 23.60 -6.71
CA GLU A 113 -9.71 24.09 -5.72
C GLU A 113 -11.09 23.47 -5.93
N ILE A 114 -11.65 22.89 -4.87
CA ILE A 114 -12.99 22.31 -4.86
C ILE A 114 -13.77 23.06 -3.79
N GLN A 115 -14.83 23.77 -4.19
CA GLN A 115 -15.68 24.56 -3.27
C GLN A 115 -14.91 25.53 -2.37
N GLY A 116 -13.93 26.25 -2.92
CA GLY A 116 -13.16 27.22 -2.14
C GLY A 116 -12.01 26.62 -1.32
N THR A 117 -11.82 25.30 -1.36
CA THR A 117 -10.80 24.60 -0.56
C THR A 117 -9.80 23.89 -1.47
N SER A 118 -8.50 24.10 -1.21
CA SER A 118 -7.41 23.36 -1.84
C SER A 118 -6.74 22.44 -0.81
N CYS A 119 -6.47 21.20 -1.21
CA CYS A 119 -5.77 20.24 -0.38
C CYS A 119 -4.27 20.32 -0.67
N LEU A 120 -3.47 20.27 0.39
CA LEU A 120 -2.01 20.18 0.29
C LEU A 120 -1.61 18.72 0.44
N PHE A 121 -0.90 18.22 -0.56
CA PHE A 121 -0.34 16.88 -0.60
C PHE A 121 1.18 16.93 -0.56
N ARG A 122 1.84 15.84 -0.14
CA ARG A 122 3.31 15.71 -0.18
C ARG A 122 3.72 14.41 -0.84
N THR A 123 4.69 14.48 -1.76
CA THR A 123 5.24 13.26 -2.40
C THR A 123 5.78 12.31 -1.33
N CYS A 124 5.41 11.02 -1.39
CA CYS A 124 5.84 10.06 -0.37
C CYS A 124 7.32 9.66 -0.54
N PHE A 125 7.79 9.57 -1.79
CA PHE A 125 9.17 9.22 -2.11
C PHE A 125 9.70 9.97 -3.33
N SER A 126 11.02 9.98 -3.48
CA SER A 126 11.68 10.69 -4.57
C SER A 126 11.45 10.00 -5.92
N CYS A 127 11.29 10.77 -6.98
CA CYS A 127 11.22 10.27 -8.35
C CYS A 127 12.08 11.11 -9.30
N ASP A 128 12.62 10.46 -10.33
CA ASP A 128 13.47 11.10 -11.32
C ASP A 128 12.67 11.42 -12.58
N VAL A 129 12.57 12.71 -12.88
CA VAL A 129 11.96 13.23 -14.11
C VAL A 129 13.03 13.26 -15.19
N ASN A 130 13.10 12.16 -15.95
CA ASN A 130 13.96 12.08 -17.11
C ASN A 130 13.39 12.93 -18.27
N PRO A 131 14.23 13.47 -19.17
CA PRO A 131 13.80 14.22 -20.36
C PRO A 131 13.22 13.29 -21.42
N LEU A 132 12.25 12.47 -21.05
CA LEU A 132 11.69 11.40 -21.87
C LEU A 132 10.19 11.58 -22.04
N ARG A 133 9.71 11.23 -23.23
CA ARG A 133 8.31 11.11 -23.55
C ARG A 133 8.04 9.74 -24.16
N MET A 134 6.98 9.10 -23.72
CA MET A 134 6.48 7.89 -24.37
C MET A 134 5.75 8.26 -25.66
N VAL A 135 6.23 7.74 -26.78
CA VAL A 135 5.67 7.99 -28.12
C VAL A 135 4.60 6.96 -28.43
N LYS A 136 4.93 5.69 -28.28
CA LYS A 136 4.06 4.57 -28.63
C LYS A 136 4.48 3.31 -27.86
N ILE A 137 3.51 2.46 -27.57
CA ILE A 137 3.75 1.09 -27.15
C ILE A 137 3.34 0.16 -28.28
N GLU A 138 4.29 -0.65 -28.74
CA GLU A 138 4.07 -1.72 -29.70
C GLU A 138 4.12 -3.07 -28.99
N LYS A 139 3.34 -4.00 -29.51
CA LYS A 139 3.24 -5.35 -28.98
C LYS A 139 3.19 -6.30 -30.16
N ASP A 140 3.93 -7.39 -30.06
CA ASP A 140 3.86 -8.42 -31.08
C ASP A 140 2.56 -9.21 -30.95
N ASP A 141 2.12 -9.72 -32.09
CA ASP A 141 0.92 -10.54 -32.15
C ASP A 141 1.13 -11.83 -31.35
N VAL A 142 0.09 -12.34 -30.71
CA VAL A 142 0.15 -13.51 -29.82
C VAL A 142 0.59 -14.76 -30.57
N SER A 143 0.37 -14.78 -31.89
CA SER A 143 0.76 -15.81 -32.84
C SER A 143 2.27 -15.84 -33.16
N SER A 144 3.01 -14.79 -32.80
CA SER A 144 4.46 -14.72 -33.02
C SER A 144 5.21 -15.66 -32.07
N ARG A 145 6.28 -16.29 -32.57
CA ARG A 145 7.14 -17.17 -31.77
C ARG A 145 7.89 -16.41 -30.67
N ASN A 146 8.12 -15.12 -30.88
CA ASN A 146 8.78 -14.24 -29.92
C ASN A 146 7.81 -13.12 -29.56
N GLN A 147 7.20 -13.20 -28.38
CA GLN A 147 6.26 -12.19 -27.92
C GLN A 147 7.05 -11.06 -27.26
N SER A 148 6.85 -9.83 -27.72
CA SER A 148 7.57 -8.69 -27.17
C SER A 148 6.66 -7.49 -26.90
N ILE A 149 7.06 -6.68 -25.92
CA ILE A 149 6.48 -5.36 -25.65
C ILE A 149 7.57 -4.34 -25.93
N THR A 150 7.38 -3.51 -26.94
CA THR A 150 8.33 -2.47 -27.34
C THR A 150 7.81 -1.09 -26.95
N LEU A 151 8.55 -0.42 -26.07
CA LEU A 151 8.31 0.97 -25.70
C LEU A 151 9.12 1.87 -26.61
N HIS A 152 8.47 2.74 -27.38
CA HIS A 152 9.11 3.78 -28.18
C HIS A 152 9.16 5.08 -27.39
N LEU A 153 10.37 5.57 -27.16
CA LEU A 153 10.64 6.75 -26.34
C LEU A 153 11.35 7.82 -27.17
N GLU A 154 11.05 9.08 -26.86
CA GLU A 154 11.69 10.25 -27.44
C GLU A 154 12.25 11.14 -26.33
N LEU A 155 13.45 11.67 -26.53
CA LEU A 155 14.05 12.69 -25.69
C LEU A 155 13.41 14.05 -25.94
N THR A 156 12.84 14.68 -24.91
CA THR A 156 12.25 16.03 -25.00
C THR A 156 13.29 17.13 -25.14
N GLY A 157 14.56 16.82 -24.85
CA GLY A 157 15.73 17.66 -25.05
C GLY A 157 17.02 16.85 -24.99
N GLY A 158 18.08 17.39 -25.59
CA GLY A 158 19.38 16.71 -25.68
C GLY A 158 19.47 15.63 -26.78
N SER A 159 20.45 14.74 -26.64
CA SER A 159 20.64 13.56 -27.48
C SER A 159 20.93 12.33 -26.61
N LEU A 160 20.79 11.14 -27.19
CA LEU A 160 21.13 9.89 -26.49
C LEU A 160 22.59 9.82 -26.04
N ALA A 161 23.50 10.54 -26.71
CA ALA A 161 24.92 10.56 -26.36
C ALA A 161 25.19 11.24 -25.00
N THR A 162 24.39 12.26 -24.63
CA THR A 162 24.56 13.02 -23.39
C THR A 162 23.69 12.48 -22.25
N TRP A 163 22.53 11.90 -22.56
CA TRP A 163 21.62 11.37 -21.55
C TRP A 163 22.18 10.07 -20.93
N ARG A 164 22.50 10.10 -19.64
CA ARG A 164 23.06 8.96 -18.88
C ARG A 164 22.30 8.74 -17.57
N PRO A 165 21.13 8.08 -17.61
CA PRO A 165 20.39 7.75 -16.40
C PRO A 165 21.08 6.60 -15.65
N ASP A 166 21.02 6.63 -14.32
CA ASP A 166 21.46 5.50 -13.47
C ASP A 166 20.44 4.35 -13.53
N SER A 167 19.16 4.69 -13.51
CA SER A 167 18.05 3.75 -13.65
C SER A 167 16.84 4.43 -14.29
N LEU A 168 15.90 3.63 -14.77
CA LEU A 168 14.66 4.11 -15.36
C LEU A 168 13.49 3.42 -14.67
N SER A 169 12.72 4.20 -13.91
CA SER A 169 11.55 3.72 -13.18
C SER A 169 10.27 3.85 -14.02
N PHE A 170 9.52 2.76 -14.09
CA PHE A 170 8.22 2.63 -14.72
C PHE A 170 7.17 2.32 -13.66
N PHE A 171 6.03 2.99 -13.75
CA PHE A 171 4.82 2.60 -13.06
C PHE A 171 3.84 1.97 -14.05
N LEU A 172 3.33 0.78 -13.71
CA LEU A 172 2.36 0.11 -14.55
C LEU A 172 0.96 0.69 -14.29
N GLY A 173 0.46 1.44 -15.28
CA GLY A 173 -0.80 2.15 -15.24
C GLY A 173 -1.97 1.34 -15.82
N GLY A 174 -3.14 1.97 -15.87
CA GLY A 174 -4.40 1.33 -16.27
C GLY A 174 -5.16 0.73 -15.11
N SER A 175 -6.08 -0.20 -15.38
CA SER A 175 -6.84 -0.90 -14.34
C SER A 175 -5.90 -1.79 -13.52
N TYR A 176 -6.17 -1.90 -12.21
CA TYR A 176 -5.32 -2.68 -11.31
C TYR A 176 -5.16 -4.15 -11.77
N SER A 177 -6.20 -4.76 -12.30
CA SER A 177 -6.15 -6.14 -12.82
C SER A 177 -5.20 -6.29 -14.00
N VAL A 178 -5.20 -5.35 -14.94
CA VAL A 178 -4.31 -5.38 -16.12
C VAL A 178 -2.88 -5.09 -15.68
N ALA A 179 -2.68 -4.06 -14.86
CA ALA A 179 -1.36 -3.64 -14.41
C ALA A 179 -0.68 -4.70 -13.53
N SER A 180 -1.41 -5.37 -12.64
CA SER A 180 -0.89 -6.47 -11.81
C SER A 180 -0.54 -7.71 -12.63
N ASN A 181 -1.35 -8.06 -13.63
CA ASN A 181 -1.03 -9.15 -14.55
C ASN A 181 0.20 -8.83 -15.40
N LEU A 182 0.31 -7.60 -15.92
CA LEU A 182 1.48 -7.13 -16.65
C LEU A 182 2.74 -7.14 -15.78
N PHE A 183 2.62 -6.70 -14.52
CA PHE A 183 3.69 -6.77 -13.53
C PHE A 183 4.19 -8.21 -13.35
N MET A 184 3.27 -9.16 -13.18
CA MET A 184 3.60 -10.58 -13.03
C MET A 184 4.31 -11.13 -14.27
N VAL A 185 3.82 -10.82 -15.47
CA VAL A 185 4.45 -11.25 -16.74
C VAL A 185 5.86 -10.69 -16.87
N LEU A 186 6.07 -9.39 -16.60
CA LEU A 186 7.39 -8.76 -16.66
C LEU A 186 8.36 -9.29 -15.59
N CYS A 187 7.87 -9.76 -14.45
CA CYS A 187 8.73 -10.31 -13.40
C CYS A 187 9.06 -11.80 -13.58
N LEU A 188 8.15 -12.59 -14.17
CA LEU A 188 8.26 -14.05 -14.22
C LEU A 188 8.54 -14.63 -15.61
N HIS A 189 8.19 -13.89 -16.67
CA HIS A 189 8.26 -14.37 -18.06
C HIS A 189 9.13 -13.49 -18.94
N LEU A 190 9.92 -12.59 -18.36
CA LEU A 190 10.87 -11.77 -19.10
C LEU A 190 12.11 -12.58 -19.43
N HIS A 191 12.36 -12.76 -20.73
CA HIS A 191 13.52 -13.49 -21.23
C HIS A 191 14.76 -12.58 -21.27
N ARG A 192 14.63 -11.42 -21.92
CA ARG A 192 15.70 -10.42 -22.04
C ARG A 192 15.14 -9.04 -22.40
N ILE A 193 15.97 -8.03 -22.28
CA ILE A 193 15.61 -6.64 -22.59
C ILE A 193 16.55 -6.14 -23.69
N ILE A 194 16.01 -5.55 -24.74
CA ILE A 194 16.80 -5.02 -25.85
C ILE A 194 16.54 -3.52 -25.95
N VAL A 195 17.59 -2.74 -25.87
CA VAL A 195 17.54 -1.29 -26.07
C VAL A 195 18.13 -0.97 -27.44
N ARG A 196 17.39 -0.27 -28.30
CA ARG A 196 17.85 0.11 -29.65
C ARG A 196 17.74 1.60 -29.86
N SER A 197 18.76 2.19 -30.50
CA SER A 197 18.68 3.56 -31.00
C SER A 197 17.66 3.66 -32.13
N GLY A 198 17.04 4.82 -32.32
CA GLY A 198 16.04 5.05 -33.38
C GLY A 198 16.57 4.86 -34.79
N ASP A 199 17.89 4.95 -34.99
CA ASP A 199 18.54 4.69 -36.27
C ASP A 199 18.80 3.18 -36.50
N GLU A 200 18.43 2.32 -35.54
CA GLU A 200 18.64 0.87 -35.45
C GLU A 200 20.10 0.38 -35.52
N LYS A 201 21.07 1.29 -35.74
CA LYS A 201 22.50 0.98 -35.84
C LYS A 201 23.13 0.49 -34.54
N TYR A 202 22.58 0.93 -33.41
CA TYR A 202 23.14 0.64 -32.10
C TYR A 202 22.11 -0.07 -31.23
N SER A 203 22.48 -1.23 -30.71
CA SER A 203 21.65 -2.01 -29.79
C SER A 203 22.45 -2.53 -28.60
N CYS A 204 21.81 -2.61 -27.45
CA CYS A 204 22.33 -3.25 -26.25
C CYS A 204 21.30 -4.28 -25.76
N THR A 205 21.77 -5.46 -25.39
CA THR A 205 20.94 -6.48 -24.74
C THR A 205 21.28 -6.53 -23.26
N LEU A 206 20.27 -6.36 -22.42
CA LEU A 206 20.35 -6.47 -20.98
C LEU A 206 19.68 -7.77 -20.53
N ASP A 207 20.20 -8.33 -19.45
CA ASP A 207 19.62 -9.49 -18.78
C ASP A 207 18.26 -9.13 -18.16
N SER A 208 17.33 -10.09 -18.11
CA SER A 208 16.01 -9.88 -17.49
C SER A 208 16.12 -9.51 -16.01
N ALA A 209 17.18 -9.92 -15.32
CA ALA A 209 17.47 -9.55 -13.93
C ALA A 209 17.73 -8.05 -13.71
N MET A 210 17.90 -7.27 -14.79
CA MET A 210 18.06 -5.82 -14.74
C MET A 210 16.74 -5.09 -14.52
N LEU A 211 15.59 -5.74 -14.70
CA LEU A 211 14.27 -5.19 -14.36
C LEU A 211 13.83 -5.70 -12.98
N LYS A 212 13.72 -4.81 -12.00
CA LYS A 212 13.42 -5.18 -10.61
C LYS A 212 12.21 -4.43 -10.04
N PRO A 213 11.41 -5.05 -9.16
CA PRO A 213 10.41 -4.33 -8.38
C PRO A 213 11.04 -3.24 -7.50
N ALA A 214 10.55 -2.01 -7.64
CA ALA A 214 11.10 -0.85 -6.92
C ALA A 214 10.37 -0.56 -5.59
N SER A 215 9.15 -1.06 -5.44
CA SER A 215 8.21 -0.62 -4.40
C SER A 215 8.45 -1.19 -3.00
N LEU A 216 9.32 -2.21 -2.88
CA LEU A 216 9.59 -2.87 -1.60
C LEU A 216 10.65 -2.14 -0.76
N LYS A 217 11.35 -1.17 -1.34
CA LYS A 217 12.38 -0.38 -0.66
C LYS A 217 11.78 0.38 0.53
N ARG A 218 12.52 0.45 1.65
CA ARG A 218 12.10 1.18 2.85
C ARG A 218 11.96 2.68 2.59
N GLU A 219 12.82 3.23 1.73
CA GLU A 219 12.81 4.63 1.31
C GLU A 219 11.51 5.01 0.59
N ASN A 220 10.84 4.04 -0.03
CA ASN A 220 9.60 4.24 -0.77
C ASN A 220 8.36 4.10 0.14
N SER A 221 8.43 4.41 1.43
CA SER A 221 7.30 4.27 2.36
C SER A 221 6.19 5.30 2.09
N LEU A 222 4.91 4.92 2.22
CA LEU A 222 3.79 5.88 2.07
C LEU A 222 3.63 6.80 3.28
N GLN A 223 4.07 6.33 4.44
CA GLN A 223 4.00 7.08 5.69
C GLN A 223 5.28 6.87 6.50
N PRO A 224 5.66 7.84 7.35
CA PRO A 224 6.76 7.67 8.29
C PRO A 224 6.49 6.49 9.24
N TYR A 225 7.23 5.40 9.04
CA TYR A 225 7.12 4.19 9.83
C TYR A 225 8.25 4.12 10.87
N PRO A 226 7.97 3.80 12.15
CA PRO A 226 8.99 3.79 13.19
C PRO A 226 10.18 2.89 12.86
N GLY A 227 11.38 3.39 13.17
CA GLY A 227 12.66 2.70 12.94
C GLY A 227 12.71 1.28 13.52
N ARG A 228 12.13 1.14 14.73
CA ARG A 228 12.20 -0.02 15.62
C ARG A 228 11.08 -1.04 15.41
N SER A 229 10.09 -0.73 14.58
CA SER A 229 8.99 -1.65 14.28
C SER A 229 9.34 -2.56 13.10
N PHE A 230 8.80 -3.78 13.08
CA PHE A 230 9.06 -4.73 12.00
C PHE A 230 8.48 -4.22 10.66
N GLY A 231 9.34 -4.07 9.66
CA GLY A 231 8.95 -3.46 8.37
C GLY A 231 7.92 -4.26 7.56
N GLY A 232 7.71 -5.55 7.85
CA GLY A 232 6.70 -6.36 7.16
C GLY A 232 5.26 -5.89 7.41
N TYR A 233 4.96 -5.39 8.62
CA TYR A 233 3.63 -4.85 8.93
C TYR A 233 3.32 -3.59 8.11
N ARG A 234 4.33 -2.75 7.85
CA ARG A 234 4.20 -1.61 6.95
C ARG A 234 3.79 -2.06 5.55
N LEU A 235 4.42 -3.10 4.99
CA LEU A 235 4.12 -3.57 3.64
C LEU A 235 2.67 -4.08 3.54
N LEU A 236 2.19 -4.83 4.55
CA LEU A 236 0.79 -5.26 4.62
C LEU A 236 -0.16 -4.06 4.68
N GLN A 237 0.12 -3.09 5.55
CA GLN A 237 -0.71 -1.88 5.67
C GLN A 237 -0.74 -1.10 4.35
N GLU A 238 0.41 -0.87 3.72
CA GLU A 238 0.49 -0.16 2.45
C GLU A 238 -0.20 -0.91 1.30
N TYR A 239 -0.20 -2.24 1.32
CA TYR A 239 -0.90 -3.07 0.34
C TYR A 239 -2.42 -2.89 0.41
N PHE A 240 -2.98 -2.86 1.63
CA PHE A 240 -4.41 -2.62 1.80
C PHE A 240 -4.83 -1.17 1.59
N ILE A 241 -3.91 -0.20 1.77
CA ILE A 241 -4.19 1.22 1.56
C ILE A 241 -4.10 1.62 0.08
N LEU A 242 -2.99 1.28 -0.59
CA LEU A 242 -2.73 1.65 -1.98
C LEU A 242 -1.98 0.52 -2.69
N PRO A 243 -2.68 -0.54 -3.14
CA PRO A 243 -2.04 -1.72 -3.75
C PRO A 243 -1.28 -1.37 -5.03
N ASN A 244 -1.74 -0.36 -5.77
CA ASN A 244 -1.06 0.13 -6.98
C ASN A 244 0.40 0.52 -6.71
N LYS A 245 0.74 0.94 -5.50
CA LYS A 245 2.13 1.25 -5.12
C LYS A 245 3.09 0.10 -5.47
N PHE A 246 2.67 -1.15 -5.42
CA PHE A 246 3.55 -2.30 -5.65
C PHE A 246 3.86 -2.57 -7.13
N LEU A 247 3.29 -1.79 -8.04
CA LEU A 247 3.40 -1.96 -9.49
C LEU A 247 4.49 -1.08 -10.12
N TYR A 248 5.53 -0.71 -9.37
CA TYR A 248 6.70 -0.03 -9.92
C TYR A 248 7.78 -1.04 -10.28
N LEU A 249 8.33 -0.88 -11.47
CA LEU A 249 9.48 -1.61 -11.99
C LEU A 249 10.60 -0.62 -12.28
N GLU A 250 11.83 -0.98 -11.96
CA GLU A 250 13.01 -0.16 -12.19
C GLU A 250 13.99 -0.94 -13.05
N LEU A 251 14.36 -0.34 -14.18
CA LEU A 251 15.33 -0.87 -15.14
C LEU A 251 16.71 -0.30 -14.83
N PHE A 252 17.65 -1.19 -14.56
CA PHE A 252 19.07 -0.91 -14.38
C PHE A 252 19.86 -1.34 -15.62
N GLY A 253 21.18 -1.12 -15.65
CA GLY A 253 22.04 -1.66 -16.70
C GLY A 253 22.13 -0.80 -17.95
N LEU A 254 21.45 0.35 -18.00
CA LEU A 254 21.50 1.25 -19.16
C LEU A 254 22.93 1.76 -19.43
N GLU A 255 23.79 1.82 -18.42
CA GLU A 255 25.21 2.14 -18.54
C GLU A 255 26.00 1.19 -19.46
N GLN A 256 25.51 -0.04 -19.68
CA GLN A 256 26.11 -1.01 -20.61
C GLN A 256 25.91 -0.59 -22.07
N TRP A 257 24.89 0.22 -22.35
CA TRP A 257 24.63 0.77 -23.68
C TRP A 257 25.59 1.94 -23.96
N ARG A 258 26.85 1.62 -24.30
CA ARG A 258 27.92 2.64 -24.48
C ARG A 258 27.81 3.42 -25.78
N GLN A 259 27.40 2.77 -26.87
CA GLN A 259 27.22 3.39 -28.17
C GLN A 259 25.73 3.59 -28.41
N ARG A 260 25.25 4.83 -28.33
CA ARG A 260 23.81 5.17 -28.43
C ARG A 260 23.46 5.97 -29.68
N GLY A 261 24.46 6.58 -30.31
CA GLY A 261 24.28 7.54 -31.40
C GLY A 261 23.74 8.90 -30.91
N ASP A 262 23.47 9.79 -31.86
CA ASP A 262 22.95 11.14 -31.62
C ASP A 262 21.44 11.26 -31.85
N SER A 263 20.76 10.15 -32.10
CA SER A 263 19.31 10.13 -32.24
C SER A 263 18.61 10.60 -30.96
N ARG A 264 17.40 11.13 -31.12
CA ARG A 264 16.51 11.48 -30.01
C ARG A 264 15.51 10.37 -29.69
N HIS A 265 15.37 9.41 -30.60
CA HIS A 265 14.44 8.31 -30.47
C HIS A 265 15.19 7.04 -30.09
N PHE A 266 14.58 6.22 -29.27
CA PHE A 266 15.06 4.88 -28.96
C PHE A 266 13.89 4.01 -28.54
N SER A 267 14.10 2.70 -28.59
CA SER A 267 13.12 1.72 -28.14
C SER A 267 13.70 0.81 -27.05
N ILE A 268 12.83 0.42 -26.12
CA ILE A 268 13.10 -0.62 -25.12
C ILE A 268 12.13 -1.76 -25.39
N THR A 269 12.65 -2.89 -25.85
CA THR A 269 11.89 -4.11 -26.12
C THR A 269 12.08 -5.10 -24.98
N PHE A 270 10.98 -5.47 -24.33
CA PHE A 270 10.90 -6.57 -23.38
C PHE A 270 10.50 -7.83 -24.15
N GLU A 271 11.44 -8.75 -24.36
CA GLU A 271 11.13 -10.05 -24.96
C GLU A 271 10.66 -11.01 -23.87
N LEU A 272 9.50 -11.63 -24.11
CA LEU A 272 8.79 -12.46 -23.15
C LEU A 272 8.73 -13.90 -23.65
N ASP A 273 8.83 -14.85 -22.73
CA ASP A 273 8.56 -16.26 -23.01
C ASP A 273 7.06 -16.50 -23.27
N ARG A 274 6.21 -15.73 -22.57
CA ARG A 274 4.75 -15.83 -22.63
C ARG A 274 4.06 -14.51 -22.27
N LEU A 275 3.15 -14.09 -23.13
CA LEU A 275 2.27 -12.94 -23.02
C LEU A 275 0.82 -13.44 -23.24
N PRO A 276 0.01 -13.52 -22.18
CA PRO A 276 -1.41 -13.84 -22.28
C PRO A 276 -2.18 -12.87 -23.19
N GLU A 277 -3.04 -13.39 -24.07
CA GLU A 277 -3.81 -12.61 -25.05
C GLU A 277 -4.69 -11.52 -24.42
N ALA A 278 -5.30 -11.80 -23.26
CA ALA A 278 -6.11 -10.83 -22.51
C ALA A 278 -5.30 -9.59 -22.08
N ILE A 279 -4.00 -9.76 -21.82
CA ILE A 279 -3.10 -8.66 -21.47
C ILE A 279 -2.66 -7.96 -22.75
N ALA A 280 -2.27 -8.74 -23.78
CA ALA A 280 -1.86 -8.20 -25.07
C ALA A 280 -2.90 -7.23 -25.62
N THR A 281 -4.19 -7.57 -25.64
CA THR A 281 -5.23 -6.67 -26.17
C THR A 281 -5.42 -5.39 -25.35
N THR A 282 -5.16 -5.42 -24.05
CA THR A 282 -5.45 -4.31 -23.14
C THR A 282 -4.28 -3.33 -22.94
N ILE A 283 -3.05 -3.72 -23.32
CA ILE A 283 -1.89 -2.80 -23.27
C ILE A 283 -2.12 -1.63 -24.23
N GLY A 284 -2.06 -0.42 -23.68
CA GLY A 284 -2.14 0.85 -24.40
C GLY A 284 -1.07 1.82 -23.89
N ASN A 285 -1.05 3.05 -24.41
CA ASN A 285 -0.02 4.05 -24.06
C ASN A 285 -0.03 4.45 -22.57
N ASP A 286 -1.15 4.25 -21.86
CA ASP A 286 -1.26 4.55 -20.43
C ASP A 286 -0.79 3.39 -19.53
N SER A 287 -0.39 2.26 -20.12
CA SER A 287 0.07 1.08 -19.37
C SER A 287 1.44 1.26 -18.73
N PHE A 288 2.28 2.15 -19.27
CA PHE A 288 3.61 2.45 -18.73
C PHE A 288 3.74 3.95 -18.53
N LEU A 289 3.78 4.36 -17.26
CA LEU A 289 3.94 5.76 -16.88
C LEU A 289 5.34 5.99 -16.32
N LEU A 290 5.95 7.10 -16.73
CA LEU A 290 7.26 7.56 -16.26
C LEU A 290 7.10 8.64 -15.20
N ALA A 291 8.08 8.77 -14.32
CA ALA A 291 8.19 9.86 -13.34
C ALA A 291 6.93 10.04 -12.47
N THR A 292 6.45 8.94 -11.89
CA THR A 292 5.30 8.93 -10.99
C THR A 292 5.71 8.81 -9.53
N THR A 293 4.88 9.31 -8.64
CA THR A 293 5.02 9.13 -7.19
C THR A 293 3.64 9.29 -6.52
N PRO A 294 3.32 8.52 -5.47
CA PRO A 294 2.12 8.76 -4.69
C PRO A 294 2.35 9.94 -3.75
N PRO A 295 1.41 10.88 -3.66
CA PRO A 295 1.44 11.86 -2.60
C PRO A 295 0.35 11.59 -1.56
N ASN A 296 0.63 11.98 -0.30
CA ASN A 296 -0.23 11.81 0.87
C ASN A 296 -0.59 13.13 1.55
#